data_AF-A0A414IZ66-F1
#
_entry.id   AF-A0A414IZ66-F1
#
_cell.length_a   1.000
_cell.length_b   1.000
_cell.length_c   1.000
_cell.angle_alpha   90.00
_cell.angle_beta   90.00
_cell.angle_gamma   90.00
#
_symmetry.space_group_name_H-M   'P 1'
#
loop_
_entity.id
_entity.type
_entity.pdbx_description
1 polymer ?
#
loop_
_entity_poly.entity_id
_entity_poly.type
_entity_poly.pdbx_seq_one_letter_code
_entity_poly.pdbx_strand_id
1 'polypeptide(L)'
;MFGFKKNEKPTLIIEAKDLMEIIKSDYDNDMAFTLIEFSYNEKKYVMGSCVLPANAEECKENISFIFQDRVFESFEEFQTAIIIDNKNILQLEKPLEILRAGIIDNEPMLKTPWGDKRLADKAVNK
;
A
#
# COMPACT_ATOMS: atom_id res chain seq x y z
N MET A 1 -23.20 8.07 31.17
CA MET A 1 -22.36 8.58 30.06
C MET A 1 -21.75 7.38 29.35
N PHE A 2 -22.33 6.94 28.23
CA PHE A 2 -21.71 5.93 27.37
C PHE A 2 -20.70 6.66 26.48
N GLY A 3 -19.45 6.69 26.93
CA GLY A 3 -18.34 7.08 26.07
C GLY A 3 -18.16 5.96 25.06
N PHE A 4 -18.73 6.11 23.86
CA PHE A 4 -18.33 5.33 22.71
C PHE A 4 -16.84 5.61 22.49
N LYS A 5 -15.97 4.75 23.02
CA LYS A 5 -14.60 4.65 22.52
C LYS A 5 -14.77 4.41 21.03
N LYS A 6 -14.30 5.34 20.19
CA LYS A 6 -14.17 5.08 18.76
C LYS A 6 -13.43 3.76 18.66
N ASN A 7 -14.10 2.74 18.14
CA ASN A 7 -13.43 1.53 17.67
C ASN A 7 -12.57 1.97 16.50
N GLU A 8 -11.43 2.59 16.77
CA GLU A 8 -10.39 2.77 15.78
C GLU A 8 -10.03 1.35 15.34
N LYS A 9 -10.39 1.02 14.10
CA LYS A 9 -9.95 -0.22 13.48
C LYS A 9 -8.44 -0.25 13.66
N PRO A 10 -7.86 -1.35 14.17
CA PRO A 10 -6.43 -1.36 14.44
C PRO A 10 -5.69 -1.09 13.13
N THR A 11 -4.97 0.03 13.10
CA THR A 11 -4.07 0.34 11.99
C THR A 11 -2.89 -0.61 12.03
N LEU A 12 -2.27 -0.82 10.88
CA LEU A 12 -1.11 -1.70 10.75
C LEU A 12 0.11 -0.82 10.51
N ILE A 13 1.14 -0.97 11.34
CA ILE A 13 2.36 -0.18 11.23
C ILE A 13 3.41 -1.04 10.54
N ILE A 14 4.00 -0.56 9.44
CA ILE A 14 4.97 -1.31 8.62
C ILE A 14 6.11 -0.40 8.15
N GLU A 15 7.32 -0.93 8.09
CA GLU A 15 8.45 -0.20 7.50
C GLU A 15 8.25 -0.02 6.00
N ALA A 16 8.66 1.13 5.47
CA ALA A 16 8.53 1.43 4.04
C ALA A 16 9.25 0.39 3.15
N LYS A 17 10.43 -0.07 3.58
CA LYS A 17 11.19 -1.13 2.89
C LYS A 17 10.39 -2.44 2.80
N ASP A 18 9.73 -2.82 3.88
CA ASP A 18 8.99 -4.09 3.99
C ASP A 18 7.77 -4.06 3.09
N LEU A 19 7.11 -2.91 2.98
CA LEU A 19 6.03 -2.69 2.04
C LEU A 19 6.50 -2.75 0.57
N MET A 20 7.63 -2.09 0.25
CA MET A 20 8.23 -2.16 -1.09
C MET A 20 8.61 -3.60 -1.47
N GLU A 21 9.14 -4.37 -0.53
CA GLU A 21 9.45 -5.79 -0.74
C GLU A 21 8.22 -6.63 -1.07
N ILE A 22 7.09 -6.41 -0.37
CA ILE A 22 5.83 -7.11 -0.67
C ILE A 22 5.37 -6.79 -2.09
N ILE A 23 5.31 -5.50 -2.44
CA ILE A 23 4.84 -5.06 -3.77
C ILE A 23 5.74 -5.63 -4.86
N LYS A 24 7.06 -5.58 -4.66
CA LYS A 24 8.02 -6.17 -5.60
C LYS A 24 7.83 -7.68 -5.72
N SER A 25 7.66 -8.37 -4.60
CA SER A 25 7.45 -9.81 -4.58
C SER A 25 6.21 -10.20 -5.36
N ASP A 26 5.08 -9.52 -5.18
CA ASP A 26 3.86 -9.82 -5.95
C ASP A 26 4.10 -9.58 -7.45
N TYR A 27 4.69 -8.45 -7.82
CA TYR A 27 4.99 -8.13 -9.21
C TYR A 27 5.94 -9.12 -9.88
N ASP A 28 6.95 -9.61 -9.16
CA ASP A 28 7.88 -10.63 -9.68
C ASP A 28 7.22 -12.02 -9.81
N ASN A 29 6.05 -12.22 -9.21
CA ASN A 29 5.21 -13.42 -9.33
C ASN A 29 3.94 -13.17 -10.15
N ASP A 30 3.95 -12.17 -11.05
CA ASP A 30 2.83 -11.86 -11.94
C ASP A 30 1.52 -11.49 -11.22
N MET A 31 1.59 -10.96 -9.99
CA MET A 31 0.42 -10.57 -9.19
C MET A 31 0.42 -9.06 -8.89
N ALA A 32 -0.77 -8.45 -8.93
CA ALA A 32 -0.97 -7.11 -8.43
C ALA A 32 -1.15 -7.13 -6.90
N PHE A 33 -0.52 -6.18 -6.20
CA PHE A 33 -0.58 -6.10 -4.75
C PHE A 33 -1.95 -5.64 -4.22
N THR A 34 -2.75 -4.93 -5.04
CA THR A 34 -3.91 -4.10 -4.68
C THR A 34 -3.55 -2.79 -3.96
N LEU A 35 -4.44 -1.81 -4.00
CA LEU A 35 -4.17 -0.49 -3.42
C LEU A 35 -4.33 -0.47 -1.90
N ILE A 36 -3.55 0.38 -1.25
CA ILE A 36 -3.63 0.69 0.17
C ILE A 36 -3.76 2.20 0.39
N GLU A 37 -4.39 2.58 1.50
CA GLU A 37 -4.35 3.95 2.03
C GLU A 37 -3.47 3.93 3.28
N PHE A 38 -2.46 4.81 3.34
CA PHE A 38 -1.57 4.94 4.49
C PHE A 38 -1.40 6.38 4.93
N SER A 39 -1.06 6.56 6.20
CA SER A 39 -0.70 7.83 6.83
C SER A 39 0.80 7.89 7.08
N TYR A 40 1.39 9.05 6.82
CA TYR A 40 2.75 9.39 7.22
C TYR A 40 2.81 10.87 7.60
N ASN A 41 3.28 11.17 8.81
CA ASN A 41 3.26 12.52 9.39
C ASN A 41 1.90 13.23 9.21
N GLU A 42 0.81 12.53 9.56
CA GLU A 42 -0.59 13.03 9.50
C GLU A 42 -1.14 13.32 8.08
N LYS A 43 -0.36 13.05 7.03
CA LYS A 43 -0.79 13.14 5.63
C LYS A 43 -1.15 11.76 5.09
N LYS A 44 -2.19 11.71 4.26
CA LYS A 44 -2.67 10.47 3.64
C LYS A 44 -2.16 10.29 2.23
N TYR A 45 -1.85 9.05 1.90
CA TYR A 45 -1.33 8.63 0.61
C TYR A 45 -1.99 7.33 0.17
N VAL A 46 -2.17 7.19 -1.13
CA VAL A 46 -2.61 5.95 -1.76
C VAL A 46 -1.47 5.38 -2.59
N MET A 47 -1.23 4.08 -2.48
CA MET A 47 -0.27 3.39 -3.33
C MET A 47 -0.60 1.92 -3.53
N GLY A 48 0.03 1.29 -4.50
CA GLY A 48 -0.05 -0.16 -4.74
C GLY A 48 0.11 -0.46 -6.22
N SER A 49 -0.48 -1.56 -6.67
CA SER A 49 -0.53 -1.89 -8.09
C SER A 49 -1.89 -2.47 -8.51
N CYS A 50 -2.19 -2.38 -9.80
CA CYS A 50 -3.39 -2.89 -10.43
C CYS A 50 -3.11 -3.35 -11.86
N VAL A 51 -4.05 -4.09 -12.44
CA VAL A 51 -4.02 -4.52 -13.84
C VAL A 51 -4.67 -3.46 -14.72
N LEU A 52 -3.95 -3.00 -15.75
CA LEU A 52 -4.43 -2.04 -16.74
C LEU A 52 -4.21 -2.56 -18.17
N PRO A 53 -5.22 -2.48 -19.06
CA PRO A 53 -6.60 -2.10 -18.79
C PRO A 53 -7.31 -3.12 -17.89
N ALA A 54 -8.39 -2.73 -17.21
CA ALA A 54 -9.06 -3.53 -16.17
C ALA A 54 -9.58 -4.91 -16.63
N ASN A 55 -9.67 -5.15 -17.93
CA ASN A 55 -10.10 -6.41 -18.55
C ASN A 55 -8.93 -7.27 -19.06
N ALA A 56 -7.68 -6.85 -18.83
CA ALA A 56 -6.49 -7.59 -19.22
C ALA A 56 -6.22 -8.75 -18.25
N GLU A 57 -5.36 -9.67 -18.67
CA GLU A 57 -4.85 -10.74 -17.83
C GLU A 57 -3.90 -10.18 -16.77
N GLU A 58 -3.94 -10.74 -15.56
CA GLU A 58 -3.00 -10.40 -14.50
C GLU A 58 -1.63 -11.04 -14.82
N CYS A 59 -0.77 -10.25 -15.44
CA CYS A 59 0.61 -10.60 -15.76
C CYS A 59 1.50 -9.35 -15.69
N LYS A 60 2.82 -9.54 -15.60
CA LYS A 60 3.80 -8.45 -15.42
C LYS A 60 3.62 -7.29 -16.39
N GLU A 61 3.32 -7.57 -17.65
CA GLU A 61 3.16 -6.57 -18.72
C GLU A 61 1.93 -5.67 -18.54
N ASN A 62 0.91 -6.15 -17.82
CA ASN A 62 -0.34 -5.40 -17.58
C ASN A 62 -0.40 -4.82 -16.16
N ILE A 63 0.57 -5.13 -15.30
CA ILE A 63 0.62 -4.59 -13.93
C ILE A 63 1.22 -3.19 -13.98
N SER A 64 0.45 -2.22 -13.51
CA SER A 64 0.90 -0.84 -13.31
C SER A 64 0.91 -0.50 -11.83
N PHE A 65 1.84 0.35 -11.43
CA PHE A 65 1.95 0.86 -10.06
C PHE A 65 1.29 2.23 -9.96
N ILE A 66 0.68 2.49 -8.81
CA ILE A 66 -0.01 3.75 -8.54
C ILE A 66 0.59 4.39 -7.30
N PHE A 67 0.87 5.69 -7.38
CA PHE A 67 1.09 6.55 -6.22
C PHE A 67 0.25 7.82 -6.37
N GLN A 68 -0.72 7.99 -5.49
CA GLN A 68 -1.72 9.06 -5.58
C GLN A 68 -2.44 9.04 -6.94
N ASP A 69 -2.26 10.08 -7.74
CA ASP A 69 -2.85 10.30 -9.07
C ASP A 69 -1.90 9.88 -10.22
N ARG A 70 -0.72 9.36 -9.89
CA ARG A 70 0.31 8.97 -10.86
C ARG A 70 0.33 7.47 -11.08
N VAL A 71 0.52 7.08 -12.33
CA VAL A 71 0.63 5.69 -12.79
C VAL A 71 2.06 5.47 -13.34
N PHE A 72 2.63 4.31 -13.05
CA PHE A 72 3.99 3.93 -13.45
C PHE A 72 4.00 2.51 -14.01
N GLU A 73 4.77 2.29 -15.08
CA GLU A 73 4.84 1.00 -15.78
C GLU A 73 5.97 0.10 -15.24
N SER A 74 6.92 0.66 -14.49
CA SER A 74 8.02 -0.10 -13.88
C SER A 74 8.10 0.10 -12.37
N PHE A 75 8.53 -0.95 -11.68
CA PHE A 75 8.71 -0.92 -10.23
C PHE A 75 9.82 0.07 -9.83
N GLU A 76 10.90 0.15 -10.62
CA GLU A 76 12.03 1.03 -10.38
C GLU A 76 11.63 2.51 -10.50
N GLU A 77 10.86 2.86 -11.53
CA GLU A 77 10.32 4.22 -11.68
C GLU A 77 9.36 4.55 -10.52
N PHE A 78 8.44 3.63 -10.20
CA PHE A 78 7.52 3.79 -9.09
C PHE A 78 8.26 4.07 -7.77
N GLN A 79 9.21 3.22 -7.39
CA GLN A 79 9.96 3.35 -6.15
C GLN A 79 10.74 4.67 -6.08
N THR A 80 11.37 5.10 -7.18
CA THR A 80 12.14 6.35 -7.23
C THR A 80 11.24 7.59 -7.21
N ALA A 81 10.05 7.51 -7.78
CA ALA A 81 9.10 8.62 -7.89
C ALA A 81 8.34 8.93 -6.58
N ILE A 82 8.27 8.00 -5.63
CA ILE A 82 7.60 8.24 -4.34
C ILE A 82 8.48 9.13 -3.46
N ILE A 83 8.10 10.41 -3.41
CA ILE A 83 8.71 11.42 -2.54
C ILE A 83 7.68 11.88 -1.50
N ILE A 84 7.99 11.69 -0.23
CA ILE A 84 7.16 12.09 0.93
C ILE A 84 8.02 12.95 1.84
N ASP A 85 7.54 14.15 2.17
CA ASP A 85 8.27 15.14 2.97
C ASP A 85 9.74 15.35 2.49
N ASN A 86 9.92 15.49 1.17
CA ASN A 86 11.20 15.66 0.48
C ASN A 86 12.20 14.49 0.62
N LYS A 87 11.74 13.31 1.06
CA LYS A 87 12.54 12.09 1.13
C LYS A 87 11.94 11.01 0.24
N ASN A 88 12.79 10.17 -0.35
CA ASN A 88 12.32 8.96 -1.03
C ASN A 88 11.68 8.00 -0.01
N ILE A 89 10.71 7.18 -0.44
CA ILE A 89 10.03 6.19 0.42
C ILE A 89 11.01 5.29 1.20
N LEU A 90 12.14 4.90 0.62
CA LEU A 90 13.15 4.06 1.29
C LEU A 90 13.99 4.82 2.33
N GLN A 91 13.92 6.15 2.34
CA GLN A 91 14.65 7.03 3.25
C GLN A 91 13.76 7.57 4.38
N LEU A 92 12.52 7.11 4.48
CA LEU A 92 11.62 7.48 5.57
C LEU A 92 12.13 6.89 6.88
N GLU A 93 12.14 7.71 7.91
CA GLU A 93 12.69 7.37 9.24
C GLU A 93 11.65 6.74 10.16
N LYS A 94 10.38 6.97 9.87
CA LYS A 94 9.26 6.42 10.63
C LYS A 94 8.56 5.36 9.78
N PRO A 95 7.96 4.35 10.41
CA PRO A 95 7.11 3.42 9.68
C PRO A 95 5.84 4.11 9.16
N LEU A 96 5.22 3.45 8.18
CA LEU A 96 3.95 3.85 7.58
C LEU A 96 2.80 3.30 8.42
N GLU A 97 1.76 4.11 8.62
CA GLU A 97 0.53 3.66 9.26
C GLU A 97 -0.52 3.30 8.18
N ILE A 98 -0.73 2.01 7.93
CA ILE A 98 -1.73 1.54 6.96
C ILE A 98 -3.12 1.69 7.57
N LEU A 99 -3.96 2.47 6.91
CA LEU A 99 -5.34 2.77 7.30
C LEU A 99 -6.33 1.80 6.66
N ARG A 100 -6.11 1.47 5.38
CA ARG A 100 -6.95 0.57 4.58
C ARG A 100 -6.08 -0.24 3.63
N ALA A 101 -6.47 -1.47 3.35
CA ALA A 101 -5.81 -2.34 2.38
C ALA A 101 -6.85 -3.08 1.53
N GLY A 102 -6.42 -3.64 0.40
CA GLY A 102 -7.31 -4.32 -0.53
C GLY A 102 -8.31 -3.37 -1.18
N ILE A 103 -7.87 -2.16 -1.53
CA ILE A 103 -8.72 -1.17 -2.20
C ILE A 103 -8.82 -1.52 -3.69
N ILE A 104 -10.04 -1.72 -4.17
CA ILE A 104 -10.38 -1.99 -5.57
C ILE A 104 -11.54 -1.04 -5.92
N ASP A 105 -11.45 -0.33 -7.05
CA ASP A 105 -12.45 0.67 -7.47
C ASP A 105 -12.78 1.71 -6.38
N ASN A 106 -11.76 2.16 -5.64
CA ASN A 106 -11.85 3.06 -4.48
C ASN A 106 -12.57 2.51 -3.23
N GLU A 107 -12.98 1.24 -3.25
CA GLU A 107 -13.65 0.58 -2.14
C GLU A 107 -12.70 -0.41 -1.42
N PRO A 108 -12.56 -0.34 -0.09
CA PRO A 108 -11.75 -1.29 0.65
C PRO A 108 -12.47 -2.64 0.77
N MET A 109 -11.93 -3.69 0.15
CA MET A 109 -12.47 -5.05 0.24
C MET A 109 -12.17 -5.71 1.60
N LEU A 110 -11.11 -5.27 2.26
CA LEU A 110 -10.74 -5.76 3.60
C LEU A 110 -11.37 -4.90 4.69
N LYS A 111 -11.90 -5.57 5.73
CA LYS A 111 -12.46 -4.87 6.90
C LYS A 111 -11.40 -4.08 7.68
N THR A 112 -10.17 -4.59 7.70
CA THR A 112 -8.98 -4.02 8.36
C THR A 112 -7.73 -4.36 7.54
N PRO A 113 -6.63 -3.57 7.65
CA PRO A 113 -5.37 -3.89 6.97
C PRO A 113 -4.75 -5.21 7.44
N TRP A 114 -5.04 -5.64 8.68
CA TRP A 114 -4.67 -6.94 9.23
C TRP A 114 -5.27 -8.15 8.50
N GLY A 115 -6.27 -7.92 7.63
CA GLY A 115 -6.82 -8.98 6.76
C GLY A 115 -5.82 -9.43 5.69
N ASP A 116 -4.83 -8.60 5.34
CA ASP A 116 -3.74 -8.98 4.46
C ASP A 116 -2.62 -9.64 5.28
N LYS A 117 -2.44 -10.95 5.07
CA LYS A 117 -1.43 -11.72 5.80
C LYS A 117 0.00 -11.23 5.54
N ARG A 118 0.30 -10.77 4.33
CA ARG A 118 1.65 -10.30 3.95
C ARG A 118 2.00 -9.03 4.72
N LEU A 119 1.03 -8.11 4.81
CA LEU A 119 1.16 -6.92 5.65
C LEU A 119 1.25 -7.30 7.14
N ALA A 120 0.36 -8.15 7.62
CA ALA A 120 0.33 -8.56 9.03
C ALA A 120 1.62 -9.24 9.47
N ASP A 121 2.24 -10.05 8.62
CA ASP A 121 3.49 -10.76 8.90
C ASP A 121 4.70 -9.84 8.97
N LYS A 122 4.67 -8.69 8.30
CA LYS A 122 5.74 -7.67 8.33
C LYS A 122 5.42 -6.47 9.24
N ALA A 123 4.25 -6.46 9.89
CA ALA A 123 3.87 -5.40 10.81
C ALA A 123 4.82 -5.32 12.02
N VAL A 124 5.11 -4.09 12.46
CA VAL A 124 5.94 -3.84 13.65
C VAL A 124 5.14 -3.80 14.95
N ASN A 125 3.81 -3.60 14.87
CA ASN A 125 2.91 -3.47 16.01
C ASN A 125 2.05 -4.71 16.28
N LYS A 126 2.67 -5.90 16.24
CA LYS A 126 2.00 -7.20 16.47
C LYS A 126 1.55 -7.41 17.91
#